data_AF-A0A7L4QJB9-F1
#
_entry.id   AF-A0A7L4QJB9-F1
#
_cell.length_a   1.000
_cell.length_b   1.000
_cell.length_c   1.000
_cell.angle_alpha   90.00
_cell.angle_beta   90.00
_cell.angle_gamma   90.00
#
_symmetry.space_group_name_H-M   'P 1'
#
loop_
_entity.id
_entity.type
_entity.pdbx_description
1 polymer ?
#
loop_
_entity_poly.entity_id
_entity_poly.type
_entity_poly.pdbx_seq_one_letter_code
_entity_poly.pdbx_strand_id
1 'polypeptide(L)'
;MIALLLALVPGLFGIWGIGHFYVGEFGKGILLLGLGIFLAFIMILSIICGLVILIIGFFIWLWQGYDAYSIAKDTQISYHYY
;
A
#
# COMPACT_ATOMS: atom_id res chain seq x y z
N MET A 1 -13.16 -22.51 -24.66
CA MET A 1 -13.98 -21.54 -23.90
C MET A 1 -13.91 -21.75 -22.39
N ILE A 2 -14.10 -22.97 -21.87
CA ILE A 2 -14.08 -23.26 -20.42
C ILE A 2 -12.74 -22.90 -19.75
N ALA A 3 -11.60 -23.19 -20.38
CA ALA A 3 -10.27 -22.83 -19.85
C ALA A 3 -10.06 -21.30 -19.73
N LEU A 4 -10.69 -20.50 -20.58
CA LEU A 4 -10.61 -19.03 -20.51
C LEU A 4 -11.37 -18.52 -19.30
N LEU A 5 -12.59 -19.01 -19.07
CA LEU A 5 -13.42 -18.67 -17.90
C LEU A 5 -12.73 -19.09 -16.59
N LEU A 6 -12.13 -20.29 -16.57
CA LEU A 6 -11.35 -20.80 -15.45
C LEU A 6 -10.02 -20.06 -15.22
N ALA A 7 -9.47 -19.37 -16.21
CA ALA A 7 -8.30 -18.51 -16.03
C ALA A 7 -8.69 -17.11 -15.53
N LEU A 8 -9.82 -16.59 -16.02
CA LEU A 8 -10.27 -15.22 -15.75
C LEU A 8 -10.78 -15.04 -14.32
N VAL A 9 -11.59 -15.99 -13.83
CA VAL A 9 -12.19 -15.92 -12.49
C VAL A 9 -11.15 -15.94 -11.37
N PRO A 10 -10.23 -16.91 -11.28
CA PRO A 10 -9.18 -16.91 -10.26
C PRO A 10 -8.10 -15.83 -10.49
N GLY A 11 -7.88 -15.40 -11.73
CA GLY A 11 -7.01 -14.26 -12.04
C GLY A 11 -7.49 -12.95 -11.39
N LEU A 12 -8.81 -12.72 -11.33
CA LEU A 12 -9.40 -11.60 -10.60
C LEU A 12 -9.15 -11.66 -9.08
N PHE A 13 -8.96 -12.85 -8.52
CA PHE A 13 -8.65 -13.06 -7.10
C PHE A 13 -7.15 -13.20 -6.82
N GLY A 14 -6.29 -12.87 -7.78
CA GLY A 14 -4.83 -12.91 -7.59
C GLY A 14 -4.22 -14.30 -7.73
N ILE A 15 -4.98 -15.31 -8.15
CA ILE A 15 -4.49 -16.66 -8.42
C ILE A 15 -4.23 -16.81 -9.92
N TRP A 16 -3.16 -16.16 -10.38
CA TRP A 16 -2.70 -16.21 -11.77
C TRP A 16 -1.98 -17.55 -12.00
N GLY A 17 -2.04 -18.10 -13.22
CA GLY A 17 -1.36 -19.36 -13.56
C GLY A 17 -2.23 -20.62 -13.54
N ILE A 18 -3.40 -20.61 -12.89
CA ILE A 18 -4.34 -21.75 -12.91
C ILE A 18 -4.76 -22.12 -14.33
N GLY A 19 -5.02 -21.12 -15.19
CA GLY A 19 -5.37 -21.35 -16.59
C GLY A 19 -4.32 -22.12 -17.38
N HIS A 20 -3.03 -21.94 -17.08
CA HIS A 20 -1.95 -22.65 -17.79
C HIS A 20 -1.83 -24.11 -17.38
N PHE A 21 -2.23 -24.47 -16.15
CA PHE A 21 -2.34 -25.88 -15.75
C PHE A 21 -3.39 -26.63 -16.59
N TYR A 22 -4.49 -25.98 -16.96
CA TYR A 22 -5.54 -26.59 -17.77
C TYR A 22 -5.15 -26.83 -19.23
N VAL A 23 -4.18 -26.09 -19.75
CA VAL A 23 -3.64 -26.26 -21.12
C VAL A 23 -2.45 -27.23 -21.12
N GLY A 24 -2.08 -27.80 -19.96
CA GLY A 24 -0.96 -28.72 -19.80
C GLY A 24 0.40 -28.02 -19.69
N GLU A 25 0.44 -26.69 -19.65
CA GLU A 25 1.68 -25.90 -19.55
C GLU A 25 2.05 -25.63 -18.07
N PHE A 26 2.38 -26.69 -17.33
CA PHE A 26 2.67 -26.63 -15.89
C PHE A 26 3.78 -25.64 -15.52
N GLY A 27 4.86 -25.56 -16.30
CA GLY A 27 5.99 -24.67 -16.01
C GLY A 27 5.60 -23.19 -15.99
N LYS A 28 4.83 -22.75 -17.00
CA LYS A 28 4.32 -21.38 -17.07
C LYS A 28 3.27 -21.11 -15.98
N GLY A 29 2.45 -22.10 -15.64
CA GLY A 29 1.47 -22.00 -14.56
C GLY A 29 2.11 -21.73 -13.19
N ILE A 30 3.14 -22.50 -12.82
CA ILE A 30 3.88 -22.30 -11.56
C ILE A 30 4.56 -20.92 -11.54
N LEU A 31 5.18 -20.52 -12.65
CA LEU A 31 5.87 -19.24 -12.75
C LEU A 31 4.92 -18.06 -12.56
N LEU A 32 3.75 -18.08 -13.20
CA LEU A 32 2.73 -17.04 -13.04
C LEU A 32 2.13 -17.02 -11.63
N LEU A 33 1.93 -18.19 -11.01
CA LEU A 33 1.40 -18.28 -9.65
C LEU A 33 2.39 -17.74 -8.62
N GLY A 34 3.68 -18.07 -8.77
CA GLY A 34 4.75 -17.52 -7.93
C GLY A 34 4.89 -16.00 -8.10
N LEU A 35 4.81 -15.50 -9.33
CA LEU A 35 4.83 -14.06 -9.60
C LEU A 35 3.62 -13.36 -8.96
N GLY A 36 2.43 -13.96 -9.04
CA GLY A 36 1.22 -13.43 -8.42
C GLY A 36 1.32 -13.32 -6.90
N ILE A 37 1.83 -14.36 -6.24
CA ILE A 37 2.06 -14.35 -4.78
C ILE A 37 3.09 -13.28 -4.39
N PHE A 38 4.19 -13.20 -5.13
CA PHE A 38 5.22 -12.19 -4.91
C PHE A 38 4.67 -10.76 -5.06
N LEU A 39 3.84 -10.53 -6.08
CA LEU A 39 3.20 -9.24 -6.32
C LEU A 39 2.19 -8.88 -5.22
N ALA A 40 1.41 -9.87 -4.76
CA ALA A 40 0.49 -9.69 -3.64
C ALA A 40 1.23 -9.34 -2.34
N PHE A 41 2.37 -9.98 -2.09
CA PHE A 41 3.23 -9.68 -0.95
C PHE A 41 3.74 -8.23 -0.99
N ILE A 42 4.25 -7.78 -2.15
CA ILE A 42 4.70 -6.39 -2.32
C ILE A 42 3.54 -5.42 -2.09
N MET A 43 2.36 -5.71 -2.64
CA MET A 43 1.18 -4.85 -2.48
C MET A 43 0.80 -4.68 -1.01
N ILE A 44 0.75 -5.77 -0.25
CA ILE A 44 0.45 -5.72 1.19
C ILE A 44 1.51 -4.90 1.94
N LEU A 45 2.79 -5.13 1.64
CA LEU A 45 3.89 -4.38 2.25
C LEU A 45 3.76 -2.88 1.95
N SER A 46 3.47 -2.51 0.71
CA SER A 46 3.28 -1.11 0.30
C SER A 46 2.09 -0.45 1.03
N ILE A 47 0.98 -1.16 1.20
CA ILE A 47 -0.18 -0.65 1.96
C ILE A 47 0.19 -0.41 3.42
N ILE A 48 0.87 -1.37 4.06
CA ILE A 48 1.32 -1.24 5.46
C ILE A 48 2.28 -0.06 5.62
N CYS A 49 3.29 0.05 4.76
CA CYS A 49 4.23 1.17 4.77
C CYS A 49 3.51 2.50 4.57
N GLY A 50 2.57 2.57 3.63
CA GLY A 50 1.76 3.76 3.39
C GLY A 50 0.95 4.19 4.62
N LEU A 51 0.32 3.24 5.31
CA LEU A 51 -0.42 3.52 6.55
C LEU A 51 0.50 4.02 7.67
N VAL A 52 1.68 3.43 7.84
CA VAL A 52 2.67 3.88 8.84
C VAL A 52 3.11 5.32 8.55
N ILE A 53 3.41 5.65 7.29
CA ILE A 53 3.79 7.01 6.88
C ILE A 53 2.66 7.99 7.15
N LEU A 54 1.40 7.63 6.84
CA LEU A 54 0.24 8.49 7.11
C LEU A 54 0.07 8.77 8.60
N ILE A 55 0.19 7.75 9.45
CA ILE A 55 0.06 7.90 10.91
C ILE A 55 1.15 8.83 11.44
N ILE A 56 2.41 8.58 11.08
CA ILE A 56 3.54 9.41 11.52
C ILE A 56 3.38 10.84 10.99
N GLY A 57 3.03 11.01 9.72
CA GLY A 57 2.80 12.30 9.09
C GLY A 57 1.68 13.09 9.78
N PHE A 58 0.61 12.42 10.21
CA PHE A 58 -0.48 13.04 10.96
C PHE A 58 -0.01 13.58 12.32
N PHE A 59 0.78 12.81 13.08
CA PHE A 59 1.33 13.28 14.35
C PHE A 59 2.33 14.42 14.18
N ILE A 60 3.18 14.37 13.15
CA ILE A 60 4.09 15.47 12.82
C ILE A 60 3.31 16.73 12.48
N TRP A 61 2.24 16.61 11.69
CA TRP A 61 1.38 17.73 11.33
C TRP A 61 0.70 18.37 12.56
N LEU A 62 0.20 17.55 13.50
CA LEU A 62 -0.34 18.05 14.77
C LEU A 62 0.71 18.77 15.60
N TRP A 63 1.92 18.22 15.69
CA TRP A 63 3.02 18.84 16.41
C TRP A 63 3.43 20.18 15.79
N GLN A 64 3.53 20.27 14.46
CA GLN A 64 3.82 21.52 13.76
C GLN A 64 2.76 22.60 14.03
N GLY A 65 1.48 22.22 14.08
CA GLY A 65 0.41 23.16 14.42
C GLY A 65 0.54 23.71 15.84
N TYR A 66 0.87 22.85 16.81
CA TYR A 66 1.12 23.25 18.19
C TYR A 66 2.35 24.16 18.31
N ASP A 67 3.45 23.78 17.67
CA ASP A 67 4.72 24.52 17.70
C ASP A 67 4.55 25.95 17.13
N ALA A 68 3.87 26.06 15.98
CA ALA A 68 3.54 27.35 15.39
C ALA A 68 2.68 28.22 16.31
N TYR A 69 1.71 27.63 17.02
CA TYR A 69 0.88 28.36 17.99
C TYR A 69 1.69 28.85 19.20
N SER A 70 2.57 28.02 19.76
CA SER A 70 3.41 28.43 20.89
C SER A 70 4.34 29.58 20.50
N ILE A 71 4.97 29.51 19.33
CA ILE A 71 5.86 30.57 18.83
C ILE A 71 5.09 31.89 18.65
N ALA A 72 3.89 31.83 18.06
CA ALA A 72 3.05 33.01 17.86
C ALA A 72 2.67 33.67 19.20
N LYS A 73 2.32 32.86 20.20
CA LYS A 73 2.02 33.34 21.55
C LYS A 73 3.22 34.01 22.21
N ASP A 74 4.39 33.36 22.18
CA ASP A 74 5.60 33.91 22.80
C ASP A 74 6.05 35.21 22.14
N THR A 75 5.93 35.27 20.81
CA THR A 75 6.23 36.45 20.02
C THR A 75 5.28 37.61 20.35
N GLN A 76 3.96 37.36 20.42
CA GLN A 76 2.98 38.38 20.80
C GLN A 76 3.22 38.92 22.22
N ILE A 77 3.54 38.03 23.16
CA ILE A 77 3.87 38.41 24.53
C ILE A 77 5.10 39.34 24.53
N SER A 78 6.14 39.01 23.76
CA SER A 78 7.35 39.84 23.66
C SER A 78 7.03 41.25 23.15
N TYR A 79 6.23 41.40 22.09
CA TYR A 79 5.83 42.71 21.56
C TYR A 79 4.98 43.56 22.50
N HIS A 80 4.32 42.97 23.51
CA HIS A 80 3.52 43.71 24.47
C HIS A 80 4.33 44.28 25.65
N TYR A 81 5.57 43.81 25.84
CA TYR A 81 6.49 44.25 26.90
C TYR A 81 7.54 45.28 26.44
N TYR A 82 7.48 45.72 25.18
CA TYR A 82 8.24 46.86 24.63
C TYR A 82 7.29 48.00 24.28
#